data_AF-A0A4R6WK00-F1
#
_entry.id   AF-A0A4R6WK00-F1
#
_cell.length_a   1.000
_cell.length_b   1.000
_cell.length_c   1.000
_cell.angle_alpha   90.00
_cell.angle_beta   90.00
_cell.angle_gamma   90.00
#
_symmetry.space_group_name_H-M   'P 1'
#
loop_
_entity.id
_entity.type
_entity.pdbx_description
1 polymer ?
#
loop_
_entity_poly.entity_id
_entity_poly.type
_entity_poly.pdbx_seq_one_letter_code
_entity_poly.pdbx_strand_id
1 'polypeptide(L)'
;MNTYEYLKTIDLQKIYLIENDDETIAELKIIGDALQSFLLKDFDAILDDPKEITLTEIEYENPDYRQSATGIIFRLSFPHEESFQLHIEVLIDSGRILVGMKGNPKSDALKRLYLKIKSNYNSELKTDLKLVQ
;
A
#
# COMPACT_ATOMS: atom_id res chain seq x y z
N MET A 1 -1.92 13.25 10.30
CA MET A 1 -1.04 12.22 9.76
C MET A 1 -1.84 11.15 9.05
N ASN A 2 -1.87 11.27 7.72
CA ASN A 2 -2.25 10.22 6.76
C ASN A 2 -1.00 9.46 6.27
N THR A 3 -1.16 8.44 5.42
CA THR A 3 -0.04 7.59 4.98
C THR A 3 1.03 8.38 4.21
N TYR A 4 0.64 9.33 3.35
CA TYR A 4 1.60 10.17 2.62
C TYR A 4 2.40 11.09 3.53
N GLU A 5 1.80 11.61 4.60
CA GLU A 5 2.50 12.41 5.61
C GLU A 5 3.52 11.56 6.37
N TYR A 6 3.17 10.32 6.72
CA TYR A 6 4.11 9.39 7.36
C TYR A 6 5.28 9.03 6.44
N LEU A 7 5.04 8.74 5.16
CA LEU A 7 6.11 8.42 4.20
C LEU A 7 7.20 9.49 4.13
N LYS A 8 6.83 10.77 4.26
CA LYS A 8 7.79 11.89 4.27
C LYS A 8 8.70 11.93 5.51
N THR A 9 8.35 11.19 6.56
CA THR A 9 9.14 11.11 7.79
C THR A 9 10.20 10.00 7.76
N ILE A 10 10.14 9.12 6.75
CA ILE A 10 11.06 7.98 6.63
C ILE A 10 12.40 8.49 6.06
N ASP A 11 13.48 8.24 6.81
CA ASP A 11 14.83 8.50 6.36
C ASP A 11 15.37 7.27 5.60
N LEU A 12 15.09 7.22 4.29
CA LEU A 12 15.53 6.14 3.42
C LEU A 12 17.06 6.06 3.31
N GLN A 13 17.78 7.19 3.41
CA GLN A 13 19.24 7.16 3.37
C GLN A 13 19.80 6.38 4.55
N LYS A 14 19.24 6.60 5.76
CA LYS A 14 19.65 5.84 6.94
C LYS A 14 19.42 4.34 6.77
N ILE A 15 18.31 3.94 6.17
CA ILE A 15 17.97 2.53 5.94
C ILE A 15 18.92 1.91 4.90
N TYR A 16 19.20 2.63 3.82
CA TYR A 16 20.03 2.17 2.72
C TYR A 16 21.54 2.22 3.01
N LEU A 17 21.96 2.81 4.13
CA LEU A 17 23.35 2.75 4.62
C LEU A 17 23.63 1.51 5.48
N ILE A 18 22.60 0.69 5.76
CA ILE A 18 22.76 -0.58 6.47
C ILE A 18 23.43 -1.57 5.51
N GLU A 19 24.63 -2.03 5.86
CA GLU A 19 25.42 -2.95 5.01
C GLU A 19 24.83 -4.37 4.92
N ASN A 20 23.93 -4.71 5.84
CA ASN A 20 23.30 -6.02 5.94
C ASN A 20 21.85 -5.98 5.42
N ASP A 21 21.58 -6.71 4.34
CA ASP A 21 20.26 -6.75 3.72
C ASP A 21 19.17 -7.31 4.66
N ASP A 22 19.48 -8.26 5.54
CA ASP A 22 18.51 -8.80 6.51
C ASP A 22 18.10 -7.72 7.55
N GLU A 23 19.06 -6.90 7.98
CA GLU A 23 18.79 -5.76 8.87
C GLU A 23 17.96 -4.69 8.15
N THR A 24 18.25 -4.41 6.88
CA THR A 24 17.45 -3.52 6.04
C THR A 24 16.01 -4.00 5.92
N ILE A 25 15.80 -5.30 5.63
CA ILE A 25 14.47 -5.90 5.55
C ILE A 25 13.74 -5.82 6.90
N ALA A 26 14.45 -5.99 8.02
CA ALA A 26 13.86 -5.85 9.35
C ALA A 26 13.36 -4.42 9.63
N GLU A 27 14.14 -3.39 9.25
CA GLU A 27 13.71 -1.99 9.36
C GLU A 27 12.52 -1.68 8.43
N LEU A 28 12.55 -2.18 7.19
CA LEU A 28 11.43 -2.06 6.26
C LEU A 28 10.16 -2.73 6.79
N LYS A 29 10.30 -3.81 7.56
CA LYS A 29 9.17 -4.46 8.22
C LYS A 29 8.57 -3.59 9.33
N ILE A 30 9.40 -2.94 10.15
CA ILE A 30 8.92 -1.98 11.18
C ILE A 30 8.15 -0.84 10.52
N ILE A 31 8.65 -0.33 9.40
CA ILE A 31 7.96 0.68 8.59
C ILE A 31 6.65 0.12 8.04
N GLY A 32 6.65 -1.12 7.54
CA GLY A 32 5.47 -1.81 7.04
C GLY A 32 4.37 -1.94 8.10
N ASP A 33 4.72 -2.31 9.33
CA ASP A 33 3.78 -2.41 10.45
C ASP A 33 3.17 -1.04 10.81
N ALA A 34 3.96 0.03 10.74
CA ALA A 34 3.46 1.40 10.93
C ALA A 34 2.54 1.84 9.78
N LEU A 35 2.93 1.59 8.53
CA LEU A 35 2.15 1.88 7.33
C LEU A 35 0.80 1.19 7.34
N GLN A 36 0.73 -0.05 7.84
CA GLN A 36 -0.51 -0.80 7.99
C GLN A 36 -1.57 0.02 8.76
N SER A 37 -1.17 0.64 9.87
CA SER A 37 -2.06 1.46 10.70
C SER A 37 -2.52 2.75 10.00
N PHE A 38 -1.60 3.42 9.28
CA PHE A 38 -1.95 4.64 8.54
C PHE A 38 -2.85 4.35 7.33
N LEU A 39 -2.58 3.27 6.60
CA LEU A 39 -3.40 2.83 5.48
C LEU A 39 -4.80 2.46 5.95
N LEU A 40 -4.93 1.72 7.06
CA LEU A 40 -6.24 1.38 7.62
C LEU A 40 -7.06 2.64 7.92
N LYS A 41 -6.44 3.64 8.57
CA LYS A 41 -7.06 4.93 8.85
C LYS A 41 -7.46 5.70 7.59
N ASP A 42 -6.61 5.68 6.57
CA ASP A 42 -6.93 6.32 5.28
C ASP A 42 -8.13 5.65 4.61
N PHE A 43 -8.23 4.32 4.67
CA PHE A 43 -9.38 3.59 4.14
C PHE A 43 -10.63 3.71 5.01
N ASP A 44 -10.50 3.87 6.33
CA ASP A 44 -11.64 4.17 7.22
C ASP A 44 -12.32 5.50 6.85
N ALA A 45 -11.55 6.48 6.37
CA ALA A 45 -12.10 7.75 5.88
C ALA A 45 -12.80 7.62 4.51
N ILE A 46 -12.48 6.58 3.73
CA ILE A 46 -13.06 6.33 2.40
C ILE A 46 -14.32 5.46 2.50
N LEU A 47 -14.30 4.47 3.39
CA LEU A 47 -15.32 3.43 3.48
C LEU A 47 -15.46 2.93 4.92
N ASP A 48 -16.71 2.85 5.38
CA ASP A 48 -17.05 2.39 6.74
C ASP A 48 -17.18 0.86 6.87
N ASP A 49 -17.12 0.11 5.76
CA ASP A 49 -17.16 -1.35 5.78
C ASP A 49 -16.00 -1.91 6.65
N PRO A 50 -16.28 -2.97 7.45
CA PRO A 50 -15.24 -3.71 8.15
C PRO A 50 -14.18 -4.21 7.16
N LYS A 51 -12.92 -4.02 7.52
CA LYS A 51 -11.78 -4.33 6.67
C LYS A 51 -10.58 -4.70 7.49
N GLU A 52 -9.75 -5.56 6.92
CA GLU A 52 -8.48 -5.98 7.49
C GLU A 52 -7.39 -5.67 6.47
N ILE A 53 -6.31 -5.05 6.92
CA ILE A 53 -5.11 -4.87 6.12
C ILE A 53 -4.04 -5.82 6.64
N THR A 54 -3.35 -6.51 5.73
CA THR A 54 -2.27 -7.43 6.05
C THR A 54 -1.06 -7.07 5.21
N LEU A 55 0.12 -6.93 5.84
CA LEU A 55 1.39 -6.87 5.10
C LEU A 55 1.63 -8.23 4.43
N THR A 56 1.84 -8.23 3.12
CA THR A 56 2.02 -9.47 2.35
C THR A 56 3.46 -9.69 1.93
N GLU A 57 4.15 -8.63 1.53
CA GLU A 57 5.48 -8.73 0.92
C GLU A 57 6.26 -7.44 1.08
N ILE A 58 7.58 -7.58 1.17
CA ILE A 58 8.54 -6.47 1.12
C ILE A 58 9.47 -6.77 -0.05
N GLU A 59 9.36 -5.97 -1.10
CA GLU A 59 10.26 -5.99 -2.24
C GLU A 59 11.39 -5.01 -1.94
N TYR A 60 12.47 -5.49 -1.34
CA TYR A 60 13.67 -4.70 -1.12
C TYR A 60 14.58 -4.77 -2.34
N GLU A 61 15.05 -3.62 -2.77
CA GLU A 61 16.02 -3.53 -3.84
C GLU A 61 17.25 -2.76 -3.40
N ASN A 62 18.39 -3.45 -3.46
CA ASN A 62 19.65 -2.89 -3.02
C ASN A 62 20.00 -1.63 -3.86
N PRO A 63 20.26 -0.48 -3.22
CA PRO A 63 20.57 0.78 -3.89
C PRO A 63 21.73 0.69 -4.89
N ASP A 64 22.71 -0.17 -4.65
CA ASP A 64 23.91 -0.33 -5.48
C ASP A 64 23.60 -0.98 -6.85
N TYR A 65 22.47 -1.70 -6.96
CA TYR A 65 22.09 -2.48 -8.15
C TYR A 65 20.70 -2.14 -8.69
N ARG A 66 20.21 -0.95 -8.37
CA ARG A 66 18.81 -0.55 -8.52
C ARG A 66 18.29 -0.63 -9.98
N GLN A 67 17.25 -1.42 -10.18
CA GLN A 67 16.46 -1.55 -11.42
C GLN A 67 14.99 -1.14 -11.25
N SER A 68 14.48 -1.09 -10.02
CA SER A 68 13.11 -0.71 -9.63
C SER A 68 13.10 0.14 -8.32
N ALA A 69 11.97 0.16 -7.63
CA ALA A 69 11.79 0.81 -6.33
C ALA A 69 11.53 -0.23 -5.23
N THR A 70 11.94 0.09 -3.99
CA THR A 70 11.55 -0.65 -2.80
C THR A 70 10.04 -0.50 -2.58
N GLY A 71 9.36 -1.63 -2.50
CA GLY A 71 7.91 -1.73 -2.34
C GLY A 71 7.53 -2.43 -1.04
N ILE A 72 6.57 -1.88 -0.30
CA ILE A 72 5.89 -2.60 0.79
C ILE A 72 4.46 -2.87 0.35
N ILE A 73 4.11 -4.15 0.23
CA ILE A 73 2.87 -4.61 -0.37
C ILE A 73 1.92 -5.08 0.73
N PHE A 74 0.68 -4.63 0.64
CA PHE A 74 -0.41 -4.99 1.53
C PHE A 74 -1.59 -5.54 0.75
N ARG A 75 -2.37 -6.38 1.43
CA ARG A 75 -3.69 -6.80 1.00
C ARG A 75 -4.72 -6.21 1.95
N LEU A 76 -5.73 -5.54 1.39
CA LEU A 76 -6.94 -5.15 2.11
C LEU A 76 -8.08 -6.12 1.78
N SER A 77 -8.62 -6.77 2.80
CA SER A 77 -9.71 -7.74 2.70
C SER A 77 -10.95 -7.24 3.41
N PHE A 78 -12.13 -7.66 2.94
CA PHE A 78 -13.42 -7.31 3.54
C PHE A 78 -14.09 -8.60 4.05
N PRO A 79 -14.35 -8.76 5.36
CA PRO A 79 -14.85 -10.01 5.95
C PRO A 79 -16.17 -10.53 5.34
N HIS A 80 -17.00 -9.63 4.81
CA HIS A 80 -18.28 -9.98 4.19
C HIS A 80 -18.19 -10.13 2.66
N GLU A 81 -17.00 -9.93 2.07
CA GLU A 81 -16.76 -10.01 0.63
C GLU A 81 -15.41 -10.65 0.29
N GLU A 82 -15.25 -11.94 0.61
CA GLU A 82 -14.02 -12.70 0.31
C GLU A 82 -13.61 -12.68 -1.19
N SER A 83 -14.58 -12.48 -2.08
CA SER A 83 -14.33 -12.41 -3.53
C SER A 83 -13.75 -11.07 -3.99
N PHE A 84 -13.68 -10.06 -3.12
CA PHE A 84 -13.16 -8.73 -3.45
C PHE A 84 -12.04 -8.33 -2.48
N GLN A 85 -10.91 -7.92 -3.05
CA GLN A 85 -9.74 -7.48 -2.28
C GLN A 85 -9.02 -6.35 -3.00
N LEU A 86 -8.36 -5.49 -2.24
CA LEU A 86 -7.44 -4.49 -2.77
C LEU A 86 -6.00 -4.95 -2.55
N HIS A 87 -5.16 -4.69 -3.54
CA HIS A 87 -3.71 -4.82 -3.46
C HIS A 87 -3.15 -3.42 -3.36
N ILE A 88 -2.42 -3.13 -2.29
CA ILE A 88 -1.87 -1.80 -2.03
C ILE A 88 -0.36 -1.92 -2.07
N GLU A 89 0.27 -1.15 -2.94
CA GLU A 89 1.72 -1.13 -3.12
C GLU A 89 2.23 0.25 -2.71
N VAL A 90 3.02 0.27 -1.65
CA VAL A 90 3.66 1.49 -1.14
C VAL A 90 5.09 1.53 -1.67
N LEU A 91 5.30 2.36 -2.69
CA LEU A 91 6.61 2.62 -3.29
C LEU A 91 7.32 3.71 -2.48
N ILE A 92 8.01 3.30 -1.41
CA ILE A 92 8.55 4.21 -0.38
C ILE A 92 9.50 5.24 -0.98
N ASP A 93 10.32 4.84 -1.96
CA ASP A 93 11.28 5.69 -2.65
C ASP A 93 10.66 6.87 -3.39
N SER A 94 9.50 6.63 -3.99
CA SER A 94 8.79 7.64 -4.79
C SER A 94 7.68 8.33 -4.00
N GLY A 95 7.44 7.90 -2.76
CA GLY A 95 6.34 8.38 -1.94
C GLY A 95 4.97 8.13 -2.60
N ARG A 96 4.84 7.07 -3.39
CA ARG A 96 3.61 6.71 -4.12
C ARG A 96 2.92 5.53 -3.46
N ILE A 97 1.59 5.55 -3.49
CA ILE A 97 0.76 4.47 -2.99
C ILE A 97 -0.20 4.10 -4.12
N LEU A 98 -0.04 2.88 -4.64
CA LEU A 98 -0.81 2.36 -5.76
C LEU A 98 -1.81 1.34 -5.25
N VAL A 99 -3.05 1.41 -5.74
CA VAL A 99 -4.15 0.54 -5.35
C VAL A 99 -4.63 -0.21 -6.59
N GLY A 100 -4.41 -1.52 -6.60
CA GLY A 100 -5.00 -2.47 -7.52
C GLY A 100 -6.19 -3.19 -6.89
N MET A 101 -6.99 -3.86 -7.72
CA MET A 101 -8.14 -4.63 -7.24
C MET A 101 -8.16 -6.02 -7.83
N LYS A 102 -8.71 -6.98 -7.08
CA LYS A 102 -9.01 -8.32 -7.57
C LYS A 102 -10.43 -8.71 -7.21
N GLY A 103 -11.15 -9.24 -8.20
CA GLY A 103 -12.54 -9.67 -8.10
C GLY A 103 -13.54 -8.54 -8.28
N ASN A 104 -14.80 -8.81 -7.94
CA ASN A 104 -15.90 -7.86 -8.11
C ASN A 104 -16.69 -7.77 -6.80
N PRO A 105 -16.96 -6.55 -6.30
CA PRO A 105 -17.72 -6.40 -5.08
C PRO A 105 -19.23 -6.58 -5.29
N LYS A 106 -19.93 -6.94 -4.22
CA LYS A 106 -21.38 -7.15 -4.21
C LYS A 106 -22.14 -5.99 -3.58
N SER A 107 -21.59 -5.38 -2.55
CA SER A 107 -22.18 -4.27 -1.79
C SER A 107 -22.08 -2.97 -2.59
N ASP A 108 -23.07 -2.11 -2.43
CA ASP A 108 -23.10 -0.85 -3.17
C ASP A 108 -21.98 0.11 -2.74
N ALA A 109 -21.56 0.03 -1.49
CA ALA A 109 -20.45 0.84 -0.97
C ALA A 109 -19.11 0.42 -1.63
N LEU A 110 -18.83 -0.88 -1.67
CA LEU A 110 -17.64 -1.41 -2.32
C LEU A 110 -17.70 -1.26 -3.84
N LYS A 111 -18.88 -1.35 -4.47
CA LYS A 111 -19.05 -1.03 -5.90
C LYS A 111 -18.69 0.41 -6.23
N ARG A 112 -19.05 1.38 -5.38
CA ARG A 112 -18.64 2.79 -5.57
C ARG A 112 -17.13 2.94 -5.51
N LEU A 113 -16.49 2.32 -4.50
CA LEU A 113 -15.04 2.29 -4.38
C LEU A 113 -14.39 1.64 -5.62
N TYR A 114 -14.91 0.50 -6.05
CA TYR A 114 -14.45 -0.22 -7.24
C TYR A 114 -14.51 0.67 -8.49
N LEU A 115 -15.63 1.37 -8.73
CA LEU A 115 -15.75 2.26 -9.87
C LEU A 115 -14.79 3.45 -9.78
N LYS A 116 -14.62 4.03 -8.58
CA LYS A 116 -13.67 5.13 -8.33
C LYS A 116 -12.24 4.70 -8.67
N ILE A 117 -11.81 3.56 -8.16
CA ILE A 117 -10.48 3.00 -8.44
C ILE A 117 -10.35 2.69 -9.94
N LYS A 118 -11.27 1.93 -10.52
CA LYS A 118 -11.21 1.47 -11.92
C LYS A 118 -11.18 2.63 -12.93
N SER A 119 -11.88 3.72 -12.65
CA SER A 119 -11.92 4.90 -13.55
C SER A 119 -10.60 5.66 -13.63
N ASN A 120 -9.68 5.42 -12.69
CA ASN A 120 -8.39 6.09 -12.58
C ASN A 120 -7.20 5.14 -12.80
N TYR A 121 -7.44 3.96 -13.36
CA TYR A 121 -6.36 3.00 -13.64
C TYR A 121 -5.32 3.59 -14.59
N ASN A 122 -4.05 3.40 -14.21
CA ASN A 122 -2.91 3.59 -15.07
C ASN A 122 -2.70 2.37 -16.01
N SER A 123 -1.59 2.36 -16.75
CA SER A 123 -1.21 1.27 -17.65
C SER A 123 -0.98 -0.08 -16.95
N GLU A 124 -0.79 -0.10 -15.64
CA GLU A 124 -0.60 -1.29 -14.81
C GLU A 124 -1.88 -1.75 -14.09
N LEU A 125 -3.04 -1.15 -14.41
CA LEU A 125 -4.31 -1.42 -13.74
C LEU A 125 -4.28 -1.11 -12.24
N LYS A 126 -3.53 -0.05 -11.87
CA LYS A 126 -3.45 0.48 -10.51
C LYS A 126 -3.83 1.95 -10.48
N THR A 127 -4.30 2.43 -9.34
CA THR A 127 -4.71 3.83 -9.12
C THR A 127 -3.96 4.42 -7.95
N ASP A 128 -3.47 5.66 -8.06
CA ASP A 128 -2.85 6.35 -6.93
C ASP A 128 -3.88 6.59 -5.81
N LEU A 129 -3.55 6.28 -4.54
CA LEU A 129 -4.48 6.41 -3.41
C LEU A 129 -5.08 7.82 -3.28
N LYS A 130 -4.35 8.87 -3.71
CA LYS A 130 -4.88 10.26 -3.75
C LYS A 130 -6.11 10.42 -4.63
N LEU A 131 -6.27 9.59 -5.66
CA LEU A 131 -7.43 9.59 -6.56
C LEU A 131 -8.58 8.72 -6.03
N VAL A 132 -8.33 7.97 -4.96
CA VAL A 132 -9.31 7.12 -4.26
C VAL A 132 -9.89 7.83 -3.04
N GLN A 133 -9.12 8.73 -2.40
CA GLN A 133 -9.57 9.69 -1.40
C GLN A 133 -10.50 10.74 -2.03
#